data_AF-A0A0P9GAB2-F1
#
_entry.id   AF-A0A0P9GAB2-F1
#
_cell.length_a   1.000
_cell.length_b   1.000
_cell.length_c   1.000
_cell.angle_alpha   90.00
_cell.angle_beta   90.00
_cell.angle_gamma   90.00
#
_symmetry.space_group_name_H-M   'P 1'
#
loop_
_entity.id
_entity.type
_entity.pdbx_description
1 polymer ?
#
loop_
_entity_poly.entity_id
_entity_poly.type
_entity_poly.pdbx_seq_one_letter_code
_entity_poly.pdbx_strand_id
1 'polypeptide(L)'
;MLGVYKEKTRGSIQTPKQRDIKELISIEWREIDRCLKMPTNPKTTDKYMVKWSRLLAKHIEQVDKLLWKAGMDKLDDESLAKLLEKVPKKHLDLPIWKRVFSKRAKEKSAKEA
;
A
#
# COMPACT_ATOMS: atom_id res chain seq x y z
N MET A 1 37.77 -28.08 -41.19
CA MET A 1 37.76 -28.36 -39.73
C MET A 1 38.77 -27.40 -39.11
N LEU A 2 38.38 -26.42 -38.30
CA LEU A 2 38.01 -26.57 -36.89
C LEU A 2 36.96 -25.52 -36.51
N GLY A 3 35.98 -25.97 -35.73
CA GLY A 3 34.74 -25.26 -35.44
C GLY A 3 34.89 -24.01 -34.58
N VAL A 4 34.00 -23.07 -34.88
CA VAL A 4 33.72 -21.82 -34.17
C VAL A 4 33.41 -22.11 -32.70
N TYR A 5 34.19 -21.51 -31.79
CA TYR A 5 33.86 -21.51 -30.36
C TYR A 5 32.58 -20.71 -30.14
N LYS A 6 31.51 -21.43 -29.77
CA LYS A 6 30.25 -20.87 -29.31
C LYS A 6 30.49 -20.24 -27.94
N GLU A 7 30.62 -18.91 -27.88
CA GLU A 7 30.57 -18.19 -26.61
C GLU A 7 29.19 -18.40 -25.97
N LYS A 8 29.21 -19.19 -24.91
CA LYS A 8 28.07 -19.45 -24.02
C LYS A 8 27.74 -18.13 -23.32
N THR A 9 26.71 -17.44 -23.79
CA THR A 9 26.16 -16.24 -23.17
C THR A 9 25.95 -16.50 -21.67
N ARG A 10 26.77 -15.85 -20.84
CA ARG A 10 26.54 -15.72 -19.40
C ARG A 10 25.13 -15.18 -19.22
N GLY A 11 24.32 -15.90 -18.46
CA GLY A 11 22.97 -15.47 -18.11
C GLY A 11 23.04 -14.04 -17.60
N SER A 12 22.25 -13.17 -18.22
CA SER A 12 22.03 -11.81 -17.72
C SER A 12 21.61 -11.93 -16.27
N ILE A 13 22.48 -11.52 -15.35
CA ILE A 13 22.09 -11.19 -13.99
C ILE A 13 21.02 -10.10 -14.16
N GLN A 14 19.75 -10.48 -14.00
CA GLN A 14 18.67 -9.51 -13.98
C GLN A 14 18.92 -8.66 -12.74
N THR A 15 19.56 -7.51 -12.94
CA THR A 15 19.50 -6.42 -11.99
C THR A 15 18.02 -6.19 -11.65
N PRO A 16 17.66 -5.93 -10.39
CA PRO A 16 16.26 -5.71 -10.04
C PRO A 16 15.74 -4.58 -10.91
N LYS A 17 14.90 -4.92 -11.90
CA LYS A 17 14.21 -3.93 -12.74
C LYS A 17 13.63 -2.91 -11.77
N GLN A 18 14.04 -1.65 -11.94
CA GLN A 18 13.44 -0.53 -11.26
C GLN A 18 11.94 -0.64 -11.57
N ARG A 19 11.15 -1.12 -10.61
CA ARG A 19 9.72 -1.32 -10.84
C ARG A 19 9.12 0.05 -11.15
N ASP A 20 8.33 0.11 -12.21
CA ASP A 20 7.63 1.33 -12.58
C ASP A 20 6.75 1.76 -11.40
N ILE A 21 6.65 3.07 -11.17
CA ILE A 21 5.85 3.64 -10.08
C ILE A 21 4.39 3.17 -10.16
N LYS A 22 3.88 2.96 -11.38
CA LYS A 22 2.55 2.39 -11.62
C LYS A 22 2.44 0.94 -11.14
N GLU A 23 3.48 0.14 -11.33
CA GLU A 23 3.54 -1.24 -10.84
C GLU A 23 3.53 -1.27 -9.31
N LEU A 24 4.31 -0.38 -8.67
CA LEU A 24 4.33 -0.25 -7.21
C LEU A 24 2.96 0.16 -6.65
N ILE A 25 2.30 1.14 -7.27
CA ILE A 25 0.94 1.55 -6.90
C ILE A 25 -0.03 0.36 -6.99
N SER A 26 0.02 -0.40 -8.09
CA SER A 26 -0.81 -1.59 -8.30
C SER A 26 -0.58 -2.66 -7.24
N ILE A 27 0.68 -2.90 -6.86
CA ILE A 27 1.03 -3.85 -5.79
C ILE A 27 0.45 -3.40 -4.45
N GLU A 28 0.63 -2.14 -4.09
CA GLU A 28 0.11 -1.63 -2.81
C GLU A 28 -1.42 -1.68 -2.75
N TRP A 29 -2.12 -1.39 -3.85
CA TRP A 29 -3.58 -1.59 -3.93
C TRP A 29 -4.01 -3.05 -3.70
N ARG A 30 -3.28 -4.01 -4.27
CA ARG A 30 -3.55 -5.44 -4.04
C ARG A 30 -3.38 -5.83 -2.57
N GLU A 31 -2.39 -5.27 -1.88
CA GLU A 31 -2.19 -5.53 -0.45
C GLU A 31 -3.26 -4.84 0.42
N ILE A 32 -3.74 -3.66 0.04
CA ILE A 32 -4.92 -3.02 0.67
C ILE A 32 -6.14 -3.94 0.54
N ASP A 33 -6.45 -4.41 -0.67
CA ASP A 33 -7.58 -5.33 -0.90
C ASP A 33 -7.47 -6.61 -0.09
N ARG A 34 -6.25 -7.14 0.04
CA ARG A 34 -5.97 -8.32 0.86
C ARG A 34 -6.27 -8.05 2.33
N CYS A 35 -5.83 -6.90 2.86
CA CYS A 35 -6.10 -6.51 4.24
C CYS A 35 -7.60 -6.36 4.51
N LEU A 36 -8.36 -5.82 3.55
CA LEU A 36 -9.81 -5.60 3.67
C LEU A 36 -10.65 -6.89 3.62
N LYS A 37 -10.08 -8.01 3.15
CA LYS A 37 -10.73 -9.34 3.16
C LYS A 37 -10.53 -10.11 4.47
N MET A 38 -9.66 -9.64 5.36
CA MET A 38 -9.38 -10.32 6.62
C MET A 38 -10.48 -10.19 7.69
N PRO A 39 -11.20 -9.05 7.82
CA PRO A 39 -12.33 -8.92 8.73
C PRO A 39 -13.46 -9.92 8.46
N THR A 40 -13.60 -10.41 7.22
CA THR A 40 -14.64 -11.38 6.84
C THR A 40 -14.25 -12.83 7.14
N ASN A 41 -13.03 -13.10 7.60
CA ASN A 41 -12.59 -14.45 7.93
C ASN A 41 -12.99 -14.81 9.38
N PRO A 42 -13.81 -15.87 9.59
CA PRO A 42 -14.30 -16.25 10.92
C PRO A 42 -13.18 -16.69 11.90
N LYS A 43 -11.97 -16.94 11.40
CA LYS A 43 -10.80 -17.27 12.23
C LYS A 43 -10.00 -16.04 12.68
N THR A 44 -10.38 -14.83 12.27
CA THR A 44 -9.62 -13.62 12.60
C THR A 44 -9.89 -13.20 14.04
N THR A 45 -8.92 -13.42 14.92
CA THR A 45 -8.99 -12.95 16.30
C THR A 45 -8.68 -11.45 16.39
N ASP A 46 -9.07 -10.80 17.49
CA ASP A 46 -8.81 -9.38 17.75
C ASP A 46 -7.32 -9.02 17.64
N LYS A 47 -6.42 -9.92 18.08
CA LYS A 47 -4.96 -9.73 17.94
C LYS A 47 -4.54 -9.65 16.47
N TYR A 48 -5.14 -10.48 15.61
CA TYR A 48 -4.88 -10.42 14.17
C TYR A 48 -5.51 -9.17 13.55
N MET A 49 -6.71 -8.78 13.97
CA MET A 49 -7.35 -7.53 13.51
C MET A 49 -6.50 -6.29 13.79
N VAL A 50 -5.86 -6.21 14.96
CA VAL A 50 -4.94 -5.10 15.28
C VAL A 50 -3.72 -5.12 14.34
N LYS A 51 -3.16 -6.30 14.05
CA LYS A 51 -2.04 -6.42 13.09
C LYS A 51 -2.46 -6.02 11.69
N TRP A 52 -3.62 -6.46 11.23
CA TRP A 52 -4.17 -6.10 9.93
C TRP A 52 -4.48 -4.61 9.82
N SER A 53 -5.02 -3.99 10.87
CA SER A 53 -5.26 -2.55 10.92
C SER A 53 -3.96 -1.76 10.79
N ARG A 54 -2.88 -2.22 11.43
CA ARG A 54 -1.54 -1.61 11.28
C ARG A 54 -0.98 -1.78 9.87
N LEU A 55 -1.13 -2.95 9.27
CA LEU A 55 -0.70 -3.21 7.89
C LEU A 55 -1.48 -2.35 6.90
N LEU A 56 -2.80 -2.29 7.03
CA LEU A 56 -3.67 -1.49 6.17
C LEU A 56 -3.29 -0.01 6.21
N ALA A 57 -3.12 0.56 7.42
CA ALA A 57 -2.68 1.94 7.57
C ALA A 57 -1.31 2.19 6.90
N LYS A 58 -0.37 1.24 7.01
CA LYS A 58 0.94 1.34 6.36
C LYS A 58 0.82 1.34 4.83
N HIS A 59 0.03 0.43 4.26
CA HIS A 59 -0.16 0.35 2.81
C HIS A 59 -0.85 1.61 2.26
N ILE A 60 -1.84 2.16 2.97
CA ILE A 60 -2.47 3.44 2.60
C ILE A 60 -1.44 4.58 2.59
N GLU A 61 -0.60 4.69 3.62
CA GLU A 61 0.47 5.69 3.63
C GLU A 61 1.51 5.48 2.50
N GLN A 62 1.75 4.24 2.09
CA GLN A 62 2.64 3.92 0.97
C GLN A 62 2.01 4.31 -0.37
N VAL A 63 0.73 3.99 -0.59
CA VAL A 63 -0.02 4.42 -1.77
C VAL A 63 -0.01 5.94 -1.89
N ASP A 64 -0.32 6.68 -0.81
CA ASP A 64 -0.30 8.15 -0.83
C ASP A 64 1.06 8.72 -1.25
N LYS A 65 2.16 8.12 -0.77
CA LYS A 65 3.52 8.51 -1.17
C LYS A 65 3.80 8.21 -2.63
N LEU A 66 3.34 7.06 -3.13
CA LEU A 66 3.56 6.66 -4.51
C LEU A 66 2.72 7.51 -5.47
N LEU A 67 1.46 7.81 -5.13
CA LEU A 67 0.60 8.71 -5.90
C LEU A 67 1.24 10.10 -6.01
N TRP A 68 1.71 10.65 -4.88
CA TRP A 68 2.39 11.94 -4.89
C TRP A 68 3.66 11.95 -5.76
N LYS A 69 4.48 10.89 -5.67
CA LYS A 69 5.67 10.72 -6.52
C LYS A 69 5.33 10.56 -8.01
N ALA A 70 4.14 10.05 -8.32
CA ALA A 70 3.64 9.91 -9.68
C ALA A 70 3.01 11.21 -10.23
N GLY A 71 3.00 12.30 -9.44
CA GLY A 71 2.32 13.54 -9.79
C GLY A 71 0.79 13.45 -9.75
N MET A 72 0.26 12.42 -9.08
CA MET A 72 -1.17 12.21 -8.90
C MET A 72 -1.63 12.78 -7.55
N ASP A 73 -2.91 13.09 -7.46
CA ASP A 73 -3.52 13.42 -6.18
C ASP A 73 -3.47 12.22 -5.23
N LYS A 74 -3.31 12.53 -3.95
CA LYS A 74 -3.39 11.53 -2.88
C LYS A 74 -4.80 10.96 -2.80
N LEU A 75 -4.94 9.83 -2.12
CA LEU A 75 -6.24 9.24 -1.85
C LEU A 75 -7.08 10.22 -1.02
N ASP A 76 -8.23 10.64 -1.54
CA ASP A 76 -9.12 11.58 -0.86
C ASP A 76 -9.81 10.95 0.37
N ASP A 77 -10.36 11.79 1.24
CA ASP A 77 -10.94 11.34 2.51
C ASP A 77 -12.24 10.56 2.32
N GLU A 78 -13.01 10.81 1.25
CA GLU A 78 -14.23 10.07 0.94
C GLU A 78 -13.89 8.65 0.48
N SER A 79 -12.92 8.51 -0.43
CA SER A 79 -12.41 7.21 -0.87
C SER A 79 -11.78 6.43 0.28
N LEU A 80 -11.03 7.09 1.18
CA LEU A 80 -10.51 6.47 2.38
C LEU A 80 -11.64 5.99 3.30
N ALA A 81 -12.67 6.80 3.53
CA ALA A 81 -13.81 6.42 4.36
C ALA A 81 -14.52 5.18 3.80
N LYS A 82 -14.75 5.13 2.48
CA LYS A 82 -15.34 3.96 1.79
C LYS A 82 -14.49 2.70 1.95
N LEU A 83 -13.16 2.81 1.88
CA LEU A 83 -12.27 1.66 2.12
C LEU A 83 -12.40 1.13 3.55
N LEU A 84 -12.54 2.03 4.53
CA LEU A 84 -12.57 1.68 5.95
C LEU A 84 -13.95 1.26 6.46
N GLU A 85 -15.01 1.42 5.68
CA GLU A 85 -16.37 1.04 6.06
C GLU A 85 -16.50 -0.44 6.45
N LYS A 86 -15.69 -1.31 5.83
CA LYS A 86 -15.65 -2.75 6.13
C LYS A 86 -14.85 -3.10 7.39
N VAL A 87 -14.15 -2.13 8.00
CA VAL A 87 -13.35 -2.33 9.20
C VAL A 87 -14.21 -2.03 10.43
N PRO A 88 -14.34 -2.97 11.39
CA PRO A 88 -15.10 -2.72 12.60
C PRO A 88 -14.58 -1.49 13.36
N LYS A 89 -15.49 -0.61 13.80
CA LYS A 89 -15.16 0.68 14.47
C LYS A 89 -14.16 0.54 15.62
N LYS A 90 -14.29 -0.51 16.44
CA LYS A 90 -13.36 -0.80 17.55
C LYS A 90 -11.89 -0.91 17.13
N HIS A 91 -11.63 -1.23 15.86
CA HIS A 91 -10.29 -1.29 15.29
C HIS A 91 -9.88 -0.02 14.54
N LEU A 92 -10.82 0.85 14.21
CA LEU A 92 -10.58 2.21 13.72
C LEU A 92 -10.22 3.18 14.86
N ASP A 93 -10.65 2.90 16.09
CA ASP A 93 -10.28 3.70 17.27
C ASP A 93 -8.82 3.52 17.72
N LEU A 94 -8.09 2.61 17.08
CA LEU A 94 -6.69 2.35 17.39
C LEU A 94 -5.82 3.60 17.14
N PRO A 95 -4.78 3.85 17.96
CA PRO A 95 -3.90 5.00 17.82
C PRO A 95 -3.25 5.17 16.43
N ILE A 96 -3.12 4.07 15.68
CA ILE A 96 -2.58 4.08 14.30
C ILE A 96 -3.44 4.94 13.37
N TRP A 97 -4.77 4.84 13.46
CA TRP A 97 -5.70 5.58 12.61
C TRP A 97 -5.81 7.04 13.02
N LYS A 98 -5.75 7.33 14.33
CA LYS A 98 -5.65 8.72 14.81
C LYS A 98 -4.48 9.45 14.18
N ARG A 99 -3.33 8.79 14.03
CA ARG A 99 -2.14 9.35 13.36
C ARG A 99 -2.39 9.60 11.86
N VAL A 100 -2.96 8.63 11.16
CA VAL A 100 -3.29 8.75 9.71
C VAL A 100 -4.22 9.94 9.49
N PHE A 101 -5.34 10.01 10.23
CA PHE A 101 -6.31 11.09 10.11
C PHE A 101 -5.71 12.45 10.51
N SER A 102 -4.94 12.52 11.60
CA SER A 102 -4.32 13.77 12.03
C SER A 102 -3.32 14.31 11.00
N LYS A 103 -2.56 13.43 10.36
CA LYS A 103 -1.62 13.83 9.31
C LYS A 103 -2.35 14.41 8.11
N ARG A 104 -3.42 13.74 7.66
CA ARG A 104 -4.26 14.19 6.55
C ARG A 104 -4.94 15.53 6.83
N ALA A 105 -5.46 15.72 8.05
CA ALA A 105 -6.05 17.00 8.46
C ALA A 105 -5.05 18.16 8.41
N LYS A 106 -3.80 17.93 8.85
CA LYS A 106 -2.72 18.94 8.76
C LYS A 106 -2.36 19.26 7.30
N GLU A 107 -2.27 18.23 6.46
CA GLU A 107 -1.98 18.41 5.04
C GLU A 107 -3.08 19.18 4.30
N LYS A 108 -4.36 18.96 4.66
CA LYS A 108 -5.49 19.73 4.14
C LYS A 108 -5.41 21.20 4.56
N SER A 109 -5.19 21.45 5.85
CA SER A 109 -5.08 22.82 6.39
C SER A 109 -3.94 23.60 5.74
N ALA A 110 -2.84 22.94 5.38
CA ALA A 110 -1.70 23.57 4.69
C ALA A 110 -1.94 23.85 3.19
N LYS A 111 -2.95 23.23 2.57
CA LYS A 111 -3.35 23.53 1.18
C LYS A 111 -4.39 24.66 1.10
N GLU A 112 -5.12 24.90 2.18
CA GLU A 112 -6.19 25.90 2.27
C GLU A 112 -5.71 27.25 2.83
N ALA A 113 -4.49 27.32 3.37
CA ALA A 113 -3.83 28.53 3.86
C ALA A 113 -2.89 29.13 2.80
#